data_AF-A0A1Y5E7F4-F1
#
_entry.id   AF-A0A1Y5E7F4-F1
#
_cell.length_a   1.000
_cell.length_b   1.000
_cell.length_c   1.000
_cell.angle_alpha   90.00
_cell.angle_beta   90.00
_cell.angle_gamma   90.00
#
_symmetry.space_group_name_H-M   'P 1'
#
loop_
_entity.id
_entity.type
_entity.pdbx_description
1 polymer ?
#
loop_
_entity_poly.entity_id
_entity_poly.type
_entity_poly.pdbx_seq_one_letter_code
_entity_poly.pdbx_strand_id
1 'polypeptide(L)'
;MKVNTSFYNNFKLSSLALCVLLTACGGSSSNDDTAPDPELKPAPSAPVQGGISGPHSTGSVSEPVFVYYDLDNKTVVELTTEQAETNTVWDIAFKRSGVYLNQHSDNAVKAYSTATNSDFFDADGKAIAASFIAATAETELDDYLAIKTSDIPADETKFVGDVTSNIIEGFYDYNSTTHVVTAAETKYFIANSDDAFTKFRATNIITAGRGIGQITLKTAYQGSSDVAFSAEQDLVIDAALTCSGDVTHVYIDFDTNQEVTMTDAWDINLPCAADKTGADFTINITDDAQAMHDFDNKYDAIDPTAVAYYGLQKNSYSVKAFESTPWYQYGLNGGHLLWSQFDVYLIKTSTKTHKLQLTSYYNADGSSGYISFRADEVNELAGVTGN
;
A
#
# COMPACT_ATOMS: atom_id res chain seq x y z
N MET A 1 -52.25 14.48 13.80
CA MET A 1 -53.13 14.56 12.61
C MET A 1 -53.00 13.23 11.85
N LYS A 2 -54.08 12.77 11.22
CA LYS A 2 -54.38 11.38 10.79
C LYS A 2 -53.40 10.73 9.78
N VAL A 3 -53.09 9.45 10.05
CA VAL A 3 -53.04 8.20 9.24
C VAL A 3 -53.03 8.25 7.68
N ASN A 4 -52.11 7.48 7.07
CA ASN A 4 -52.33 6.46 5.98
C ASN A 4 -50.98 5.80 5.59
N THR A 5 -50.68 4.52 5.88
CA THR A 5 -51.01 3.21 5.24
C THR A 5 -50.35 2.87 3.90
N SER A 6 -49.35 1.97 3.96
CA SER A 6 -49.13 0.70 3.21
C SER A 6 -49.27 0.64 1.68
N PHE A 7 -48.24 0.08 1.01
CA PHE A 7 -48.42 -1.02 0.03
C PHE A 7 -47.24 -2.01 0.05
N TYR A 8 -47.57 -3.29 0.26
CA TYR A 8 -46.75 -4.49 0.08
C TYR A 8 -46.70 -4.89 -1.40
N ASN A 9 -45.62 -5.57 -1.84
CA ASN A 9 -45.80 -6.73 -2.72
C ASN A 9 -44.65 -7.76 -2.60
N ASN A 10 -45.06 -8.98 -2.24
CA ASN A 10 -44.28 -10.22 -2.28
C ASN A 10 -44.43 -10.84 -3.67
N PHE A 11 -43.37 -11.43 -4.24
CA PHE A 11 -43.51 -12.45 -5.29
C PHE A 11 -42.86 -13.75 -4.85
N LYS A 12 -43.68 -14.82 -4.83
CA LYS A 12 -43.35 -16.19 -4.46
C LYS A 12 -42.96 -17.03 -5.69
N LEU A 13 -42.05 -17.97 -5.42
CA LEU A 13 -41.76 -19.27 -6.04
C LEU A 13 -42.66 -19.78 -7.18
N SER A 14 -42.04 -20.48 -8.14
CA SER A 14 -42.53 -21.79 -8.58
C SER A 14 -41.40 -22.74 -8.95
N SER A 15 -41.38 -23.86 -8.23
CA SER A 15 -40.60 -25.07 -8.47
C SER A 15 -41.45 -25.99 -9.37
N LEU A 16 -40.86 -26.63 -10.38
CA LEU A 16 -41.53 -27.67 -11.16
C LEU A 16 -40.60 -28.87 -11.29
N ALA A 17 -40.86 -29.89 -10.46
CA ALA A 17 -40.35 -31.23 -10.62
C ALA A 17 -41.28 -32.01 -11.55
N LEU A 18 -40.73 -32.75 -12.51
CA LEU A 18 -41.49 -33.73 -13.30
C LEU A 18 -40.66 -35.01 -13.44
N CYS A 19 -41.12 -36.07 -12.78
CA CYS A 19 -40.72 -37.47 -13.00
C CYS A 19 -41.91 -38.20 -13.61
N VAL A 20 -41.75 -38.87 -14.76
CA VAL A 20 -42.62 -39.99 -15.19
C VAL A 20 -41.82 -41.03 -15.97
N LEU A 21 -41.58 -42.15 -15.27
CA LEU A 21 -41.72 -43.58 -15.61
C LEU A 21 -41.24 -44.18 -16.95
N LEU A 22 -40.52 -45.30 -16.77
CA LEU A 22 -40.23 -46.38 -17.70
C LEU A 22 -41.48 -47.11 -18.24
N THR A 23 -41.45 -47.52 -19.51
CA THR A 23 -42.05 -48.76 -20.01
C THR A 23 -41.20 -49.36 -21.14
N ALA A 24 -41.20 -50.70 -21.19
CA ALA A 24 -40.31 -51.57 -21.96
C ALA A 24 -40.86 -52.03 -23.33
N CYS A 25 -39.97 -52.71 -24.07
CA CYS A 25 -40.17 -53.70 -25.15
C CYS A 25 -40.40 -53.24 -26.61
N GLY A 26 -39.46 -53.66 -27.47
CA GLY A 26 -39.79 -54.45 -28.66
C GLY A 26 -39.60 -53.76 -30.02
N GLY A 27 -38.51 -54.08 -30.72
CA GLY A 27 -38.34 -53.72 -32.13
C GLY A 27 -37.01 -54.16 -32.71
N SER A 28 -36.99 -55.34 -33.32
CA SER A 28 -35.86 -55.87 -34.07
C SER A 28 -35.78 -55.18 -35.44
N SER A 29 -34.73 -54.42 -35.74
CA SER A 29 -34.29 -54.18 -37.11
C SER A 29 -32.80 -53.81 -37.12
N SER A 30 -32.03 -54.64 -37.81
CA SER A 30 -30.62 -54.44 -38.10
C SER A 30 -30.38 -53.09 -38.78
N ASN A 31 -29.46 -52.30 -38.24
CA ASN A 31 -28.68 -51.30 -38.98
C ASN A 31 -27.37 -51.07 -38.23
N ASP A 32 -26.26 -51.18 -38.96
CA ASP A 32 -24.92 -50.81 -38.52
C ASP A 32 -24.89 -49.31 -38.27
N ASP A 33 -24.95 -48.89 -37.01
CA ASP A 33 -24.56 -47.55 -36.59
C ASP A 33 -23.57 -47.68 -35.44
N THR A 34 -22.27 -47.61 -35.78
CA THR A 34 -21.22 -47.31 -34.82
C THR A 34 -21.53 -45.96 -34.18
N ALA A 35 -21.98 -45.98 -32.94
CA ALA A 35 -22.08 -44.77 -32.12
C ALA A 35 -20.71 -44.06 -32.12
N PRO A 36 -20.66 -42.73 -32.33
CA PRO A 36 -19.43 -42.00 -32.14
C PRO A 36 -19.01 -42.13 -30.67
N ASP A 37 -17.75 -42.49 -30.46
CA ASP A 37 -17.05 -42.41 -29.18
C ASP A 37 -17.30 -41.02 -28.57
N PRO A 38 -17.69 -40.87 -27.29
CA PRO A 38 -17.79 -39.56 -26.68
C PRO A 38 -16.46 -38.83 -26.84
N GLU A 39 -16.48 -37.69 -27.55
CA GLU A 39 -15.32 -36.81 -27.70
C GLU A 39 -14.69 -36.56 -26.31
N LEU A 40 -13.53 -37.17 -26.09
CA LEU A 40 -12.71 -36.88 -24.92
C LEU A 40 -12.43 -35.38 -24.92
N LYS A 41 -12.97 -34.67 -23.93
CA LYS A 41 -12.63 -33.26 -23.68
C LYS A 41 -11.10 -33.14 -23.74
N PRO A 42 -10.53 -32.32 -24.65
CA PRO A 42 -9.09 -32.20 -24.75
C PRO A 42 -8.52 -31.83 -23.37
N ALA A 43 -7.48 -32.56 -22.96
CA ALA A 43 -6.80 -32.28 -21.70
C ALA A 43 -6.36 -30.81 -21.70
N PRO A 44 -6.50 -30.09 -20.57
CA PRO A 44 -6.07 -28.70 -20.49
C PRO A 44 -4.59 -28.60 -20.87
N SER A 45 -4.27 -27.70 -21.79
CA SER A 45 -2.90 -27.38 -22.18
C SER A 45 -2.28 -26.40 -21.20
N ALA A 46 -1.00 -26.58 -20.89
CA ALA A 46 -0.26 -25.62 -20.07
C ALA A 46 -0.26 -24.21 -20.71
N PRO A 47 -0.45 -23.14 -19.91
CA PRO A 47 -0.45 -21.78 -20.44
C PRO A 47 0.96 -21.31 -20.79
N VAL A 48 1.09 -20.52 -21.85
CA VAL A 48 2.35 -19.82 -22.18
C VAL A 48 2.53 -18.63 -21.24
N GLN A 49 3.66 -18.56 -20.54
CA GLN A 49 3.93 -17.60 -19.46
C GLN A 49 5.40 -17.17 -19.43
N GLY A 50 5.73 -16.18 -18.60
CA GLY A 50 7.11 -15.77 -18.31
C GLY A 50 7.67 -14.65 -19.19
N GLY A 51 6.83 -14.01 -20.00
CA GLY A 51 7.22 -12.85 -20.81
C GLY A 51 7.61 -11.64 -19.95
N ILE A 52 8.71 -10.99 -20.30
CA ILE A 52 9.19 -9.79 -19.60
C ILE A 52 8.47 -8.54 -20.14
N SER A 53 7.92 -7.75 -19.22
CA SER A 53 7.41 -6.40 -19.40
C SER A 53 8.46 -5.40 -18.94
N GLY A 54 8.81 -4.44 -19.80
CA GLY A 54 9.79 -3.39 -19.53
C GLY A 54 11.06 -3.51 -20.38
N PRO A 55 12.11 -2.73 -20.05
CA PRO A 55 12.20 -1.82 -18.91
C PRO A 55 11.29 -0.59 -19.03
N HIS A 56 10.54 -0.28 -17.96
CA HIS A 56 9.72 0.92 -17.83
C HIS A 56 10.42 1.97 -16.98
N SER A 57 10.51 3.21 -17.47
CA SER A 57 11.12 4.31 -16.70
C SER A 57 10.24 4.74 -15.54
N THR A 58 10.82 4.83 -14.35
CA THR A 58 10.20 5.31 -13.11
C THR A 58 10.78 6.66 -12.67
N GLY A 59 11.39 7.39 -13.61
CA GLY A 59 11.94 8.73 -13.40
C GLY A 59 13.31 8.70 -12.74
N SER A 60 13.76 9.83 -12.19
CA SER A 60 15.02 9.96 -11.46
C SER A 60 14.79 10.04 -9.95
N VAL A 61 15.85 10.16 -9.14
CA VAL A 61 15.68 10.41 -7.69
C VAL A 61 15.04 11.77 -7.42
N SER A 62 15.37 12.80 -8.22
CA SER A 62 14.81 14.15 -8.07
C SER A 62 13.42 14.29 -8.68
N GLU A 63 13.11 13.50 -9.71
CA GLU A 63 11.83 13.53 -10.43
C GLU A 63 11.30 12.10 -10.61
N PRO A 64 10.87 11.42 -9.52
CA PRO A 64 10.37 10.06 -9.61
C PRO A 64 8.94 10.06 -10.15
N VAL A 65 8.65 9.15 -11.09
CA VAL A 65 7.32 9.00 -11.71
C VAL A 65 6.77 7.60 -11.50
N PHE A 66 5.44 7.50 -11.49
CA PHE A 66 4.74 6.22 -11.41
C PHE A 66 4.62 5.56 -12.80
N VAL A 67 4.70 4.24 -12.81
CA VAL A 67 4.26 3.38 -13.91
C VAL A 67 3.11 2.54 -13.37
N TYR A 68 1.88 2.81 -13.79
CA TYR A 68 0.70 2.02 -13.40
C TYR A 68 0.50 0.87 -14.38
N TYR A 69 0.13 -0.30 -13.90
CA TYR A 69 0.00 -1.52 -14.70
C TYR A 69 -1.27 -2.29 -14.35
N ASP A 70 -1.98 -2.70 -15.39
CA ASP A 70 -3.14 -3.59 -15.34
C ASP A 70 -2.65 -5.02 -15.61
N LEU A 71 -2.80 -5.90 -14.61
CA LEU A 71 -2.33 -7.28 -14.67
C LEU A 71 -3.20 -8.16 -15.56
N ASP A 72 -4.50 -7.87 -15.65
CA ASP A 72 -5.45 -8.62 -16.45
C ASP A 72 -5.21 -8.41 -17.94
N ASN A 73 -5.00 -7.15 -18.35
CA ASN A 73 -4.73 -6.78 -19.73
C ASN A 73 -3.24 -6.83 -20.09
N LYS A 74 -2.35 -6.95 -19.09
CA LYS A 74 -0.89 -6.93 -19.22
C LYS A 74 -0.36 -5.68 -19.90
N THR A 75 -0.90 -4.51 -19.53
CA THR A 75 -0.58 -3.22 -20.15
C THR A 75 -0.30 -2.14 -19.13
N VAL A 76 0.58 -1.20 -19.49
CA VAL A 76 0.73 0.07 -18.75
C VAL A 76 -0.52 0.91 -18.93
N VAL A 77 -0.98 1.53 -17.84
CA VAL A 77 -2.12 2.45 -17.81
C VAL A 77 -1.59 3.86 -17.64
N GLU A 78 -1.89 4.75 -18.58
CA GLU A 78 -1.49 6.16 -18.50
C GLU A 78 -2.42 6.91 -17.54
N LEU A 79 -1.90 7.28 -16.36
CA LEU A 79 -2.64 7.98 -15.31
C LEU A 79 -1.76 9.05 -14.66
N THR A 80 -2.37 10.16 -14.26
CA THR A 80 -1.77 11.03 -13.23
C THR A 80 -1.93 10.42 -11.84
N THR A 81 -1.19 10.92 -10.85
CA THR A 81 -1.32 10.45 -9.46
C THR A 81 -2.74 10.65 -8.94
N GLU A 82 -3.35 11.79 -9.24
CA GLU A 82 -4.70 12.15 -8.81
C GLU A 82 -5.76 11.25 -9.47
N GLN A 83 -5.55 10.88 -10.73
CA GLN A 83 -6.43 9.93 -11.42
C GLN A 83 -6.30 8.53 -10.82
N ALA A 84 -5.09 8.11 -10.45
CA ALA A 84 -4.84 6.78 -9.91
C ALA A 84 -5.56 6.51 -8.58
N GLU A 85 -5.75 7.53 -7.73
CA GLU A 85 -6.43 7.41 -6.42
C GLU A 85 -7.85 6.86 -6.50
N THR A 86 -8.56 7.13 -7.60
CA THR A 86 -9.95 6.71 -7.80
C THR A 86 -10.12 5.70 -8.94
N ASN A 87 -9.03 5.35 -9.61
CA ASN A 87 -9.06 4.45 -10.76
C ASN A 87 -8.98 2.98 -10.31
N THR A 88 -9.87 2.16 -10.84
CA THR A 88 -9.96 0.72 -10.52
C THR A 88 -9.34 -0.19 -11.59
N VAL A 89 -8.73 0.37 -12.63
CA VAL A 89 -8.18 -0.37 -13.77
C VAL A 89 -6.76 -0.84 -13.51
N TRP A 90 -5.91 0.00 -12.90
CA TRP A 90 -4.57 -0.42 -12.54
C TRP A 90 -4.60 -1.31 -11.29
N ASP A 91 -3.69 -2.27 -11.21
CA ASP A 91 -3.59 -3.19 -10.07
C ASP A 91 -2.33 -2.92 -9.24
N ILE A 92 -1.22 -2.73 -9.95
CA ILE A 92 0.10 -2.47 -9.37
C ILE A 92 0.73 -1.25 -10.01
N ALA A 93 1.55 -0.54 -9.25
CA ALA A 93 2.32 0.57 -9.75
C ALA A 93 3.77 0.53 -9.25
N PHE A 94 4.67 1.12 -10.03
CA PHE A 94 6.09 1.19 -9.72
C PHE A 94 6.54 2.63 -9.67
N LYS A 95 7.31 3.00 -8.64
CA LYS A 95 7.98 4.30 -8.54
C LYS A 95 9.36 4.10 -7.92
N ARG A 96 10.41 4.36 -8.70
CA ARG A 96 11.78 3.93 -8.40
C ARG A 96 11.78 2.43 -8.07
N SER A 97 12.33 2.00 -6.95
CA SER A 97 12.30 0.60 -6.51
C SER A 97 11.02 0.23 -5.76
N GLY A 98 10.12 1.18 -5.48
CA GLY A 98 8.88 0.92 -4.76
C GLY A 98 7.84 0.23 -5.63
N VAL A 99 7.16 -0.75 -5.05
CA VAL A 99 5.97 -1.40 -5.59
C VAL A 99 4.77 -0.94 -4.76
N TYR A 100 3.71 -0.53 -5.44
CA TYR A 100 2.50 0.03 -4.85
C TYR A 100 1.30 -0.78 -5.33
N LEU A 101 0.35 -1.04 -4.44
CA LEU A 101 -0.86 -1.80 -4.73
C LEU A 101 -2.07 -0.87 -4.79
N ASN A 102 -3.02 -1.15 -5.69
CA ASN A 102 -4.26 -0.39 -5.72
C ASN A 102 -5.07 -0.63 -4.44
N GLN A 103 -5.41 0.47 -3.76
CA GLN A 103 -6.14 0.47 -2.49
C GLN A 103 -7.62 0.84 -2.65
N HIS A 104 -8.09 1.11 -3.88
CA HIS A 104 -9.49 1.43 -4.11
C HIS A 104 -10.38 0.27 -3.64
N SER A 105 -11.48 0.54 -2.93
CA SER A 105 -12.29 -0.51 -2.27
C SER A 105 -12.82 -1.56 -3.25
N ASP A 106 -13.15 -1.14 -4.48
CA ASP A 106 -13.67 -2.01 -5.54
C ASP A 106 -12.56 -2.78 -6.31
N ASN A 107 -11.29 -2.44 -6.07
CA ASN A 107 -10.13 -3.17 -6.58
C ASN A 107 -9.03 -3.26 -5.51
N ALA A 108 -9.36 -3.76 -4.32
CA ALA A 108 -8.39 -3.88 -3.23
C ALA A 108 -7.37 -4.98 -3.56
N VAL A 109 -6.16 -4.57 -3.95
CA VAL A 109 -5.08 -5.48 -4.33
C VAL A 109 -4.23 -5.82 -3.12
N LYS A 110 -3.83 -7.09 -3.02
CA LYS A 110 -2.96 -7.59 -1.95
C LYS A 110 -1.86 -8.47 -2.51
N ALA A 111 -0.72 -8.52 -1.81
CA ALA A 111 0.44 -9.31 -2.19
C ALA A 111 0.79 -10.36 -1.14
N TYR A 112 1.39 -11.46 -1.59
CA TYR A 112 2.01 -12.49 -0.76
C TYR A 112 3.33 -12.94 -1.41
N SER A 113 4.43 -12.86 -0.66
CA SER A 113 5.72 -13.43 -1.08
C SER A 113 5.68 -14.95 -0.92
N THR A 114 6.03 -15.68 -1.97
CA THR A 114 6.12 -17.15 -1.91
C THR A 114 7.45 -17.65 -1.36
N ALA A 115 8.43 -16.75 -1.23
CA ALA A 115 9.79 -17.05 -0.79
C ALA A 115 10.46 -18.14 -1.65
N THR A 116 10.17 -18.13 -2.96
CA THR A 116 10.70 -19.09 -3.95
C THR A 116 12.22 -19.17 -3.88
N ASN A 117 12.87 -18.01 -3.72
CA ASN A 117 14.33 -17.88 -3.68
C ASN A 117 14.84 -17.64 -2.26
N SER A 118 14.25 -18.33 -1.27
CA SER A 118 14.66 -18.24 0.14
C SER A 118 16.07 -18.77 0.41
N ASP A 119 16.58 -19.63 -0.47
CA ASP A 119 17.94 -20.16 -0.47
C ASP A 119 19.01 -19.11 -0.85
N PHE A 120 18.60 -17.92 -1.30
CA PHE A 120 19.50 -16.78 -1.47
C PHE A 120 19.94 -16.18 -0.13
N PHE A 121 19.37 -16.63 0.98
CA PHE A 121 19.73 -16.22 2.33
C PHE A 121 20.32 -17.39 3.11
N ASP A 122 21.27 -17.09 3.99
CA ASP A 122 21.79 -18.08 4.93
C ASP A 122 20.83 -18.30 6.11
N ALA A 123 21.21 -19.19 7.03
CA ALA A 123 20.40 -19.54 8.19
C ALA A 123 20.13 -18.37 9.15
N ASP A 124 20.93 -17.29 9.07
CA ASP A 124 20.76 -16.08 9.87
C ASP A 124 19.92 -15.02 9.13
N GLY A 125 19.41 -15.34 7.93
CA GLY A 125 18.64 -14.43 7.09
C GLY A 125 19.51 -13.39 6.37
N LYS A 126 20.82 -13.61 6.29
CA LYS A 126 21.73 -12.71 5.59
C LYS A 126 21.84 -13.11 4.11
N ALA A 127 21.77 -12.12 3.24
CA ALA A 127 21.89 -12.32 1.80
C ALA A 127 23.24 -12.95 1.42
N ILE A 128 23.18 -14.04 0.67
CA ILE A 128 24.32 -14.72 0.05
C ILE A 128 24.61 -14.02 -1.27
N ALA A 129 25.53 -13.05 -1.26
CA ALA A 129 25.80 -12.19 -2.42
C ALA A 129 26.06 -12.95 -3.73
N ALA A 130 26.70 -14.12 -3.66
CA ALA A 130 26.96 -14.94 -4.85
C ALA A 130 25.68 -15.44 -5.53
N SER A 131 24.64 -15.79 -4.77
CA SER A 131 23.36 -16.26 -5.33
C SER A 131 22.67 -15.14 -6.11
N PHE A 132 22.53 -13.96 -5.50
CA PHE A 132 21.95 -12.78 -6.15
C PHE A 132 22.72 -12.30 -7.39
N ILE A 133 24.05 -12.36 -7.36
CA ILE A 133 24.89 -11.91 -8.48
C ILE A 133 24.85 -12.90 -9.65
N ALA A 134 24.70 -14.20 -9.36
CA ALA A 134 24.65 -15.25 -10.39
C ALA A 134 23.26 -15.42 -11.02
N ALA A 135 22.19 -15.06 -10.29
CA ALA A 135 20.82 -15.19 -10.75
C ALA A 135 20.49 -14.26 -11.92
N THR A 136 19.74 -14.76 -12.90
CA THR A 136 19.20 -13.99 -14.02
C THR A 136 17.72 -14.29 -14.22
N ALA A 137 17.02 -13.48 -15.00
CA ALA A 137 15.62 -13.74 -15.33
C ALA A 137 15.41 -15.11 -16.00
N GLU A 138 16.42 -15.61 -16.71
CA GLU A 138 16.39 -16.92 -17.36
C GLU A 138 16.65 -18.06 -16.37
N THR A 139 17.59 -17.92 -15.43
CA THR A 139 17.87 -18.99 -14.44
C THR A 139 16.70 -19.19 -13.49
N GLU A 140 16.00 -18.11 -13.15
CA GLU A 140 14.87 -18.11 -12.20
C GLU A 140 13.49 -18.26 -12.89
N LEU A 141 13.48 -18.61 -14.18
CA LEU A 141 12.24 -18.74 -14.96
C LEU A 141 11.46 -20.00 -14.61
N ASP A 142 12.13 -21.14 -14.43
CA ASP A 142 11.46 -22.41 -14.15
C ASP A 142 10.69 -22.35 -12.83
N ASP A 143 11.28 -21.74 -11.81
CA ASP A 143 10.64 -21.55 -10.51
C ASP A 143 9.43 -20.61 -10.60
N TYR A 144 9.50 -19.57 -11.43
CA TYR A 144 8.32 -18.74 -11.74
C TYR A 144 7.23 -19.53 -12.47
N LEU A 145 7.59 -20.37 -13.45
CA LEU A 145 6.63 -21.16 -14.22
C LEU A 145 5.95 -22.24 -13.36
N ALA A 146 6.65 -22.78 -12.37
CA ALA A 146 6.15 -23.83 -11.49
C ALA A 146 4.95 -23.39 -10.62
N ILE A 147 4.82 -22.09 -10.32
CA ILE A 147 3.73 -21.54 -9.50
C ILE A 147 2.37 -21.74 -10.18
N LYS A 148 1.46 -22.39 -9.43
CA LYS A 148 0.11 -22.80 -9.81
C LYS A 148 -0.91 -22.53 -8.69
N THR A 149 -2.18 -22.79 -8.96
CA THR A 149 -3.28 -22.51 -8.00
C THR A 149 -3.13 -23.23 -6.67
N SER A 150 -2.47 -24.39 -6.62
CA SER A 150 -2.22 -25.11 -5.36
C SER A 150 -1.21 -24.40 -4.44
N ASP A 151 -0.46 -23.43 -4.95
CA ASP A 151 0.54 -22.67 -4.20
C ASP A 151 -0.05 -21.39 -3.59
N ILE A 152 -1.30 -21.06 -3.94
CA ILE A 152 -2.06 -19.97 -3.32
C ILE A 152 -2.39 -20.37 -1.88
N PRO A 153 -1.95 -19.61 -0.87
CA PRO A 153 -2.29 -19.92 0.52
C PRO A 153 -3.80 -19.87 0.73
N ALA A 154 -4.36 -20.89 1.38
CA ALA A 154 -5.76 -20.88 1.80
C ALA A 154 -6.06 -19.87 2.93
N ASP A 155 -5.01 -19.43 3.64
CA ASP A 155 -5.10 -18.40 4.68
C ASP A 155 -4.99 -17.00 4.08
N GLU A 156 -6.13 -16.34 3.96
CA GLU A 156 -6.28 -14.99 3.42
C GLU A 156 -5.52 -13.92 4.23
N THR A 157 -5.21 -14.18 5.50
CA THR A 157 -4.48 -13.21 6.34
C THR A 157 -3.01 -13.05 5.93
N LYS A 158 -2.49 -13.97 5.12
CA LYS A 158 -1.14 -13.88 4.55
C LYS A 158 -1.02 -12.88 3.41
N PHE A 159 -2.14 -12.50 2.79
CA PHE A 159 -2.16 -11.47 1.76
C PHE A 159 -2.22 -10.09 2.41
N VAL A 160 -1.20 -9.28 2.16
CA VAL A 160 -1.03 -7.95 2.73
C VAL A 160 -1.25 -6.90 1.63
N GLY A 161 -2.10 -5.92 1.90
CA GLY A 161 -2.29 -4.77 1.02
C GLY A 161 -1.42 -3.60 1.47
N ASP A 162 -1.26 -2.62 0.59
CA ASP A 162 -0.78 -1.31 1.00
C ASP A 162 -1.75 -0.69 2.01
N VAL A 163 -1.23 0.15 2.91
CA VAL A 163 -2.02 0.88 3.89
C VAL A 163 -1.66 2.35 3.82
N THR A 164 -2.67 3.19 3.59
CA THR A 164 -2.56 4.63 3.76
C THR A 164 -2.46 4.98 5.25
N SER A 165 -1.35 5.61 5.65
CA SER A 165 -1.10 6.09 7.01
C SER A 165 -0.89 7.61 7.01
N ASN A 166 -1.21 8.23 8.15
CA ASN A 166 -0.95 9.64 8.41
C ASN A 166 0.47 9.80 8.99
N ILE A 167 1.25 10.76 8.50
CA ILE A 167 2.65 10.94 8.89
C ILE A 167 2.83 11.36 10.36
N ILE A 168 1.81 11.91 11.01
CA ILE A 168 1.81 12.26 12.43
C ILE A 168 1.09 11.19 13.29
N GLU A 169 0.78 10.02 12.74
CA GLU A 169 0.21 8.91 13.50
C GLU A 169 1.12 8.47 14.67
N GLY A 170 0.50 8.05 15.78
CA GLY A 170 1.22 7.55 16.96
C GLY A 170 1.61 8.62 17.98
N PHE A 171 1.11 9.85 17.86
CA PHE A 171 1.31 10.91 18.85
C PHE A 171 0.60 10.67 20.21
N TYR A 172 -0.25 9.64 20.30
CA TYR A 172 -0.97 9.25 21.50
C TYR A 172 -1.04 7.74 21.66
N ASP A 173 -1.22 7.29 22.90
CA ASP A 173 -1.50 5.90 23.25
C ASP A 173 -2.95 5.77 23.71
N TYR A 174 -3.64 4.73 23.22
CA TYR A 174 -4.99 4.39 23.67
C TYR A 174 -5.02 3.02 24.33
N ASN A 175 -5.42 2.99 25.60
CA ASN A 175 -5.64 1.74 26.32
C ASN A 175 -7.06 1.24 26.04
N SER A 176 -7.18 0.20 25.20
CA SER A 176 -8.47 -0.38 24.83
C SER A 176 -9.23 -1.07 25.99
N THR A 177 -8.58 -1.33 27.12
CA THR A 177 -9.20 -1.93 28.31
C THR A 177 -9.80 -0.86 29.23
N THR A 178 -9.08 0.24 29.46
CA THR A 178 -9.53 1.32 30.36
C THR A 178 -10.16 2.50 29.62
N HIS A 179 -10.07 2.52 28.30
CA HIS A 179 -10.44 3.63 27.42
C HIS A 179 -9.71 4.95 27.75
N VAL A 180 -8.57 4.87 28.41
CA VAL A 180 -7.73 6.04 28.72
C VAL A 180 -6.85 6.36 27.53
N VAL A 181 -6.74 7.65 27.21
CA VAL A 181 -5.80 8.18 26.23
C VAL A 181 -4.71 8.98 26.94
N THR A 182 -3.47 8.80 26.54
CA THR A 182 -2.31 9.56 27.01
C THR A 182 -1.47 10.02 25.83
N ALA A 183 -0.71 11.11 25.99
CA ALA A 183 0.27 11.52 25.00
C ALA A 183 1.38 10.48 24.89
N ALA A 184 1.85 10.20 23.67
CA ALA A 184 3.01 9.34 23.44
C ALA A 184 4.28 10.20 23.53
N GLU A 185 4.68 10.57 24.75
CA GLU A 185 5.64 11.65 25.00
C GLU A 185 7.04 11.44 24.40
N THR A 186 7.38 10.22 23.96
CA THR A 186 8.69 9.92 23.34
C THR A 186 8.63 9.90 21.81
N LYS A 187 7.46 10.12 21.21
CA LYS A 187 7.25 10.08 19.77
C LYS A 187 7.45 11.46 19.17
N TYR A 188 8.69 11.73 18.76
CA TYR A 188 9.03 12.97 18.06
C TYR A 188 8.72 12.87 16.56
N PHE A 189 8.22 13.96 16.03
CA PHE A 189 8.02 14.22 14.62
C PHE A 189 8.88 15.41 14.23
N ILE A 190 9.32 15.45 12.98
CA ILE A 190 10.00 16.61 12.40
C ILE A 190 9.22 17.01 11.16
N ALA A 191 8.58 18.17 11.20
CA ALA A 191 7.92 18.78 10.06
C ALA A 191 8.90 19.72 9.32
N ASN A 192 8.84 19.71 7.99
CA ASN A 192 9.46 20.66 7.09
C ASN A 192 8.35 21.46 6.42
N SER A 193 8.30 22.75 6.71
CA SER A 193 7.26 23.68 6.26
C SER A 193 7.87 25.08 6.21
N ASP A 194 7.46 25.92 5.26
CA ASP A 194 7.92 27.31 5.12
C ASP A 194 9.46 27.50 5.15
N ASP A 195 10.20 26.59 4.49
CA ASP A 195 11.68 26.54 4.47
C ASP A 195 12.33 26.39 5.86
N ALA A 196 11.58 25.93 6.86
CA ALA A 196 12.00 25.69 8.23
C ALA A 196 11.68 24.27 8.69
N PHE A 197 12.29 23.87 9.81
CA PHE A 197 12.03 22.57 10.44
C PHE A 197 11.50 22.76 11.85
N THR A 198 10.45 22.03 12.20
CA THR A 198 9.96 21.98 13.58
C THR A 198 9.97 20.55 14.08
N LYS A 199 10.76 20.31 15.11
CA LYS A 199 10.70 19.07 15.89
C LYS A 199 9.63 19.20 16.95
N PHE A 200 8.66 18.30 16.99
CA PHE A 200 7.58 18.37 17.96
C PHE A 200 7.09 17.02 18.44
N ARG A 201 6.38 17.04 19.58
CA ARG A 201 5.73 15.87 20.18
C ARG A 201 4.57 16.30 21.07
N ALA A 202 3.58 15.44 21.22
CA ALA A 202 2.56 15.63 22.25
C ALA A 202 3.13 15.22 23.62
N THR A 203 2.91 16.03 24.65
CA THR A 203 3.36 15.75 26.03
C THR A 203 2.21 15.64 27.01
N ASN A 204 1.03 16.13 26.66
CA ASN A 204 -0.16 15.95 27.47
C ASN A 204 -1.41 15.96 26.59
N ILE A 205 -2.39 15.13 26.91
CA ILE A 205 -3.70 15.11 26.28
C ILE A 205 -4.75 15.00 27.39
N ILE A 206 -5.69 15.94 27.39
CA ILE A 206 -6.90 15.89 28.22
C ILE A 206 -8.07 15.66 27.29
N THR A 207 -8.83 14.59 27.51
CA THR A 207 -9.98 14.25 26.67
C THR A 207 -11.22 15.05 27.06
N ALA A 208 -12.02 15.40 26.06
CA ALA A 208 -13.35 15.97 26.23
C ALA A 208 -14.31 15.19 25.32
N GLY A 209 -15.32 14.55 25.91
CA GLY A 209 -16.18 13.63 25.16
C GLY A 209 -15.36 12.48 24.56
N ARG A 210 -15.40 12.34 23.23
CA ARG A 210 -14.61 11.37 22.47
C ARG A 210 -13.39 11.98 21.77
N GLY A 211 -13.14 13.26 21.96
CA GLY A 211 -12.05 13.99 21.32
C GLY A 211 -10.97 14.46 22.28
N ILE A 212 -9.98 15.14 21.71
CA ILE A 212 -8.96 15.92 22.40
C ILE A 212 -9.61 17.23 22.86
N GLY A 213 -9.78 17.40 24.16
CA GLY A 213 -10.25 18.67 24.74
C GLY A 213 -9.11 19.66 24.90
N GLN A 214 -7.94 19.19 25.33
CA GLN A 214 -6.71 19.97 25.37
C GLN A 214 -5.54 19.09 24.96
N ILE A 215 -4.58 19.66 24.24
CA ILE A 215 -3.30 19.03 23.94
C ILE A 215 -2.18 20.00 24.28
N THR A 216 -1.09 19.48 24.85
CA THR A 216 0.18 20.19 24.96
C THR A 216 1.15 19.58 23.97
N LEU A 217 1.63 20.39 23.04
CA LEU A 217 2.74 20.07 22.17
C LEU A 217 4.01 20.69 22.76
N LYS A 218 5.12 19.97 22.70
CA LYS A 218 6.45 20.59 22.79
C LYS A 218 6.99 20.77 21.39
N THR A 219 7.46 21.98 21.09
CA THR A 219 7.98 22.37 19.77
C THR A 219 9.39 22.91 19.91
N ALA A 220 10.24 22.56 18.95
CA ALA A 220 11.61 23.04 18.83
C ALA A 220 11.82 23.42 17.37
N TYR A 221 11.81 24.73 17.10
CA TYR A 221 11.89 25.30 15.75
C TYR A 221 13.36 25.49 15.33
N GLN A 222 13.65 25.23 14.06
CA GLN A 222 14.90 25.50 13.37
C GLN A 222 14.57 26.28 12.10
N GLY A 223 14.83 27.58 12.10
CA GLY A 223 14.65 28.41 10.91
C GLY A 223 15.69 28.11 9.84
N SER A 224 15.47 28.61 8.63
CA SER A 224 16.32 28.38 7.46
C SER A 224 17.81 28.73 7.64
N SER A 225 18.14 29.68 8.53
CA SER A 225 19.51 30.08 8.86
C SER A 225 20.09 29.41 10.10
N ASP A 226 19.30 28.62 10.82
CA ASP A 226 19.71 28.02 12.08
C ASP A 226 20.49 26.73 11.83
N VAL A 227 21.45 26.47 12.73
CA VAL A 227 22.32 25.28 12.66
C VAL A 227 21.89 24.16 13.61
N ALA A 228 20.82 24.39 14.39
CA ALA A 228 20.25 23.44 15.33
C ALA A 228 18.81 23.83 15.68
N PHE A 229 18.04 22.86 16.18
CA PHE A 229 16.75 23.15 16.79
C PHE A 229 16.91 24.05 18.02
N SER A 230 15.96 24.97 18.21
CA SER A 230 15.82 25.75 19.42
C SER A 230 15.44 24.88 20.63
N ALA A 231 15.48 25.46 21.84
CA ALA A 231 15.00 24.76 23.02
C ALA A 231 13.49 24.47 22.92
N GLU A 232 13.04 23.33 23.45
CA GLU A 232 11.61 22.98 23.47
C GLU A 232 10.77 24.06 24.17
N GLN A 233 9.69 24.48 23.52
CA GLN A 233 8.68 25.39 24.05
C GLN A 233 7.36 24.65 24.20
N ASP A 234 6.56 24.99 25.22
CA ASP A 234 5.22 24.44 25.38
C ASP A 234 4.22 25.24 24.54
N LEU A 235 3.43 24.53 23.77
CA LEU A 235 2.25 25.04 23.07
C LEU A 235 1.02 24.29 23.59
N VAL A 236 0.19 25.00 24.35
CA VAL A 236 -1.04 24.44 24.93
C VAL A 236 -2.24 24.91 24.11
N ILE A 237 -2.99 23.95 23.58
CA ILE A 237 -4.13 24.17 22.70
C ILE A 237 -5.41 23.70 23.39
N ASP A 238 -6.37 24.61 23.58
CA ASP A 238 -7.71 24.29 24.10
C ASP A 238 -8.65 23.96 22.93
N ALA A 239 -8.48 22.75 22.39
CA ALA A 239 -9.25 22.28 21.25
C ALA A 239 -10.76 22.20 21.52
N ALA A 240 -11.18 21.97 22.78
CA ALA A 240 -12.60 22.00 23.15
C ALA A 240 -13.19 23.41 22.96
N LEU A 241 -12.48 24.45 23.39
CA LEU A 241 -12.93 25.82 23.20
C LEU A 241 -13.02 26.17 21.72
N THR A 242 -11.96 25.91 20.95
CA THR A 242 -11.93 26.25 19.52
C THR A 242 -12.98 25.47 18.74
N CYS A 243 -13.06 24.15 18.93
CA CYS A 243 -14.02 23.31 18.22
C CYS A 243 -15.48 23.49 18.65
N SER A 244 -15.76 24.17 19.77
CA SER A 244 -17.14 24.50 20.17
C SER A 244 -17.79 25.58 19.28
N GLY A 245 -16.98 26.30 18.49
CA GLY A 245 -17.46 27.26 17.49
C GLY A 245 -17.83 26.65 16.14
N ASP A 246 -18.00 27.50 15.14
CA ASP A 246 -18.35 27.10 13.76
C ASP A 246 -17.14 26.63 12.93
N VAL A 247 -15.95 26.55 13.53
CA VAL A 247 -14.73 26.08 12.86
C VAL A 247 -14.75 24.56 12.67
N THR A 248 -14.03 24.09 11.65
CA THR A 248 -13.92 22.66 11.33
C THR A 248 -12.59 22.06 11.75
N HIS A 249 -11.58 22.89 12.04
CA HIS A 249 -10.26 22.47 12.48
C HIS A 249 -9.69 23.50 13.45
N VAL A 250 -8.73 23.07 14.27
CA VAL A 250 -7.79 23.92 14.99
C VAL A 250 -6.52 24.01 14.15
N TYR A 251 -6.02 25.21 13.86
CA TYR A 251 -4.83 25.43 13.04
C TYR A 251 -3.68 25.95 13.90
N ILE A 252 -2.48 25.48 13.65
CA ILE A 252 -1.28 25.83 14.42
C ILE A 252 -0.18 26.24 13.44
N ASP A 253 0.47 27.35 13.77
CA ASP A 253 1.65 27.89 13.12
C ASP A 253 2.84 27.68 14.07
N PHE A 254 3.87 27.00 13.60
CA PHE A 254 5.09 26.68 14.33
C PHE A 254 6.08 27.84 14.35
N ASP A 255 6.08 28.72 13.36
CA ASP A 255 6.90 29.94 13.32
C ASP A 255 6.51 30.89 14.45
N THR A 256 5.21 31.08 14.66
CA THR A 256 4.69 31.87 15.78
C THR A 256 4.48 31.04 17.06
N ASN A 257 4.52 29.72 16.94
CA ASN A 257 4.26 28.72 17.98
C ASN A 257 2.91 28.97 18.69
N GLN A 258 1.85 29.17 17.91
CA GLN A 258 0.51 29.55 18.38
C GLN A 258 -0.61 28.95 17.53
N GLU A 259 -1.81 28.95 18.10
CA GLU A 259 -3.04 28.69 17.34
C GLU A 259 -3.34 29.88 16.42
N VAL A 260 -3.68 29.59 15.16
CA VAL A 260 -3.98 30.56 14.11
C VAL A 260 -5.28 30.18 13.37
N THR A 261 -5.64 30.91 12.32
CA THR A 261 -6.80 30.63 11.49
C THR A 261 -6.43 29.92 10.18
N MET A 262 -7.42 29.35 9.50
CA MET A 262 -7.22 28.68 8.20
C MET A 262 -6.58 29.57 7.12
N THR A 263 -6.72 30.89 7.23
CA THR A 263 -6.18 31.84 6.24
C THR A 263 -4.76 32.30 6.55
N ASP A 264 -4.24 31.93 7.72
CA ASP A 264 -2.86 32.22 8.12
C ASP A 264 -1.91 31.14 7.59
N ALA A 265 -0.61 31.33 7.75
CA ALA A 265 0.42 30.34 7.40
C ALA A 265 0.49 29.27 8.50
N TRP A 266 -0.43 28.31 8.47
CA TRP A 266 -0.46 27.21 9.43
C TRP A 266 0.33 26.01 8.91
N ASP A 267 0.97 25.27 9.82
CA ASP A 267 1.76 24.09 9.49
C ASP A 267 1.02 22.80 9.75
N ILE A 268 0.28 22.76 10.86
CA ILE A 268 -0.53 21.62 11.25
C ILE A 268 -1.96 22.02 11.57
N ASN A 269 -2.88 21.07 11.41
CA ASN A 269 -4.24 21.21 11.89
C ASN A 269 -4.72 19.96 12.61
N LEU A 270 -5.65 20.16 13.54
CA LEU A 270 -6.41 19.11 14.19
C LEU A 270 -7.87 19.23 13.75
N PRO A 271 -8.42 18.29 12.99
CA PRO A 271 -9.84 18.29 12.65
C PRO A 271 -10.71 18.31 13.89
N CYS A 272 -11.79 19.08 13.89
CA CYS A 272 -12.76 19.06 14.98
C CYS A 272 -13.62 17.80 14.90
N ALA A 273 -13.84 17.14 16.05
CA ALA A 273 -14.72 15.98 16.14
C ALA A 273 -16.16 16.37 15.75
N ALA A 274 -16.90 15.39 15.20
CA ALA A 274 -18.27 15.62 14.72
C ALA A 274 -19.25 16.09 15.81
N ASP A 275 -18.99 15.74 17.07
CA ASP A 275 -19.78 16.17 18.23
C ASP A 275 -19.40 17.56 18.78
N LYS A 276 -18.38 18.19 18.20
CA LYS A 276 -17.88 19.54 18.56
C LYS A 276 -17.44 19.67 20.03
N THR A 277 -17.10 18.56 20.68
CA THR A 277 -16.61 18.57 22.08
C THR A 277 -15.09 18.75 22.19
N GLY A 278 -14.37 18.62 21.09
CA GLY A 278 -12.92 18.73 20.99
C GLY A 278 -12.43 18.43 19.58
N ALA A 279 -11.12 18.31 19.42
CA ALA A 279 -10.50 17.84 18.18
C ALA A 279 -10.56 16.30 18.08
N ASP A 280 -10.52 15.79 16.85
CA ASP A 280 -10.31 14.38 16.55
C ASP A 280 -8.86 13.96 16.89
N PHE A 281 -8.63 12.67 17.04
CA PHE A 281 -7.30 12.08 17.29
C PHE A 281 -6.47 11.99 16.01
N THR A 282 -6.41 13.08 15.27
CA THR A 282 -5.65 13.25 14.03
C THR A 282 -4.96 14.60 14.04
N ILE A 283 -3.68 14.60 13.65
CA ILE A 283 -2.93 15.81 13.33
C ILE A 283 -2.57 15.70 11.86
N ASN A 284 -2.90 16.72 11.07
CA ASN A 284 -2.49 16.81 9.67
C ASN A 284 -1.44 17.89 9.50
N ILE A 285 -0.49 17.70 8.59
CA ILE A 285 0.37 18.78 8.08
C ILE A 285 -0.27 19.43 6.85
N THR A 286 0.14 20.67 6.52
CA THR A 286 -0.29 21.36 5.28
C THR A 286 0.17 20.63 4.01
N ASP A 287 -0.50 20.87 2.89
CA ASP A 287 -0.31 20.14 1.62
C ASP A 287 1.07 20.35 0.98
N ASP A 288 1.71 21.49 1.30
CA ASP A 288 3.06 21.86 0.89
C ASP A 288 4.14 21.46 1.90
N ALA A 289 3.76 20.96 3.08
CA ALA A 289 4.68 20.45 4.08
C ALA A 289 5.00 18.96 3.88
N GLN A 290 6.11 18.55 4.49
CA GLN A 290 6.47 17.15 4.66
C GLN A 290 6.89 16.88 6.10
N ALA A 291 6.82 15.65 6.57
CA ALA A 291 7.27 15.28 7.90
C ALA A 291 7.97 13.92 7.94
N MET A 292 8.66 13.64 9.04
CA MET A 292 9.25 12.34 9.32
C MET A 292 9.13 11.98 10.80
N HIS A 293 9.25 10.69 11.11
CA HIS A 293 9.33 10.18 12.47
C HIS A 293 10.78 10.26 12.98
N ASP A 294 10.97 10.80 14.17
CA ASP A 294 12.23 10.75 14.93
C ASP A 294 11.99 10.10 16.30
N PHE A 295 11.36 8.93 16.32
CA PHE A 295 10.95 8.28 17.58
C PHE A 295 12.11 7.85 18.48
N ASP A 296 13.33 7.81 17.95
CA ASP A 296 14.56 7.58 18.73
C ASP A 296 15.22 8.88 19.20
N ASN A 297 14.65 10.04 18.86
CA ASN A 297 15.15 11.38 19.19
C ASN A 297 16.63 11.57 18.77
N LYS A 298 16.96 11.20 17.53
CA LYS A 298 18.34 11.18 17.01
C LYS A 298 18.80 12.50 16.41
N TYR A 299 17.88 13.37 16.02
CA TYR A 299 18.24 14.60 15.31
C TYR A 299 18.24 15.82 16.23
N ASP A 300 19.42 16.39 16.45
CA ASP A 300 19.60 17.70 17.11
C ASP A 300 19.47 18.88 16.13
N ALA A 301 19.56 18.59 14.83
CA ALA A 301 19.43 19.54 13.73
C ALA A 301 19.07 18.78 12.43
N ILE A 302 18.51 19.49 11.46
CA ILE A 302 18.37 19.04 10.07
C ILE A 302 19.28 19.87 9.17
N ASP A 303 20.04 19.22 8.30
CA ASP A 303 20.77 19.92 7.24
C ASP A 303 19.83 20.17 6.06
N PRO A 304 19.48 21.45 5.75
CA PRO A 304 18.57 21.77 4.65
C PRO A 304 19.09 21.26 3.29
N THR A 305 20.39 21.08 3.13
CA THR A 305 20.99 20.58 1.89
C THR A 305 20.87 19.07 1.72
N ALA A 306 20.49 18.35 2.79
CA ALA A 306 20.33 16.90 2.81
C ALA A 306 18.86 16.43 2.92
N VAL A 307 17.89 17.34 2.83
CA VAL A 307 16.43 17.07 2.91
C VAL A 307 16.00 15.84 2.12
N ALA A 308 16.50 15.68 0.89
CA ALA A 308 16.18 14.56 0.01
C ALA A 308 16.56 13.17 0.56
N TYR A 309 17.41 13.10 1.59
CA TYR A 309 17.91 11.86 2.17
C TYR A 309 17.29 11.50 3.52
N TYR A 310 16.51 12.39 4.14
CA TYR A 310 15.86 12.14 5.44
C TYR A 310 14.56 11.34 5.32
N GLY A 311 14.05 11.14 4.10
CA GLY A 311 12.86 10.32 3.87
C GLY A 311 11.54 10.98 4.31
N LEU A 312 11.48 12.32 4.31
CA LEU A 312 10.25 13.04 4.63
C LEU A 312 9.10 12.63 3.70
N GLN A 313 7.91 12.51 4.27
CA GLN A 313 6.68 12.10 3.61
C GLN A 313 5.64 13.22 3.69
N LYS A 314 4.66 13.20 2.78
CA LYS A 314 3.49 14.07 2.85
C LYS A 314 2.58 13.68 4.02
N ASN A 315 1.54 14.49 4.28
CA ASN A 315 0.55 14.23 5.33
C ASN A 315 0.03 12.79 5.36
N SER A 316 -0.26 12.27 4.17
CA SER A 316 -0.68 10.90 3.95
C SER A 316 0.35 10.19 3.07
N TYR A 317 0.73 8.97 3.44
CA TYR A 317 1.67 8.16 2.68
C TYR A 317 1.26 6.69 2.66
N SER A 318 1.76 5.95 1.67
CA SER A 318 1.52 4.50 1.56
C SER A 318 2.62 3.74 2.31
N VAL A 319 2.21 2.96 3.31
CA VAL A 319 3.00 1.86 3.87
C VAL A 319 2.82 0.68 2.93
N LYS A 320 3.89 0.33 2.21
CA LYS A 320 3.84 -0.63 1.10
C LYS A 320 3.89 -2.07 1.61
N ALA A 321 3.07 -2.95 1.05
CA ALA A 321 3.10 -4.38 1.38
C ALA A 321 4.50 -5.00 1.19
N PHE A 322 5.22 -4.53 0.16
CA PHE A 322 6.55 -4.99 -0.23
C PHE A 322 7.69 -4.53 0.71
N GLU A 323 7.45 -3.65 1.70
CA GLU A 323 8.50 -3.24 2.65
C GLU A 323 8.90 -4.37 3.60
N SER A 324 7.96 -5.26 3.93
CA SER A 324 8.23 -6.43 4.78
C SER A 324 8.91 -7.59 4.05
N THR A 325 8.74 -7.66 2.72
CA THR A 325 9.33 -8.66 1.84
C THR A 325 9.88 -8.00 0.57
N PRO A 326 10.99 -7.24 0.69
CA PRO A 326 11.55 -6.50 -0.44
C PRO A 326 11.92 -7.42 -1.60
N TRP A 327 11.67 -6.98 -2.83
CA TRP A 327 12.01 -7.75 -4.02
C TRP A 327 13.49 -7.71 -4.37
N TYR A 328 14.29 -6.94 -3.63
CA TYR A 328 15.68 -6.70 -3.92
C TYR A 328 16.56 -6.68 -2.68
N GLN A 329 17.86 -6.83 -2.90
CA GLN A 329 18.91 -6.52 -1.94
C GLN A 329 19.77 -5.35 -2.43
N TYR A 330 20.21 -4.50 -1.51
CA TYR A 330 21.04 -3.32 -1.81
C TYR A 330 22.48 -3.53 -1.36
N GLY A 331 23.42 -3.04 -2.17
CA GLY A 331 24.84 -2.96 -1.81
C GLY A 331 25.58 -4.28 -1.60
N LEU A 332 25.12 -5.38 -2.21
CA LEU A 332 25.73 -6.72 -2.04
C LEU A 332 27.22 -6.81 -2.44
N ASN A 333 27.69 -5.90 -3.29
CA ASN A 333 29.10 -5.82 -3.70
C ASN A 333 29.85 -4.59 -3.13
N GLY A 334 29.31 -3.95 -2.10
CA GLY A 334 29.88 -2.73 -1.51
C GLY A 334 29.61 -1.43 -2.29
N GLY A 335 28.81 -1.49 -3.36
CA GLY A 335 28.31 -0.32 -4.11
C GLY A 335 26.87 0.07 -3.76
N HIS A 336 26.24 0.82 -4.67
CA HIS A 336 24.86 1.32 -4.51
C HIS A 336 23.90 0.72 -5.55
N LEU A 337 24.08 -0.55 -5.88
CA LEU A 337 23.22 -1.26 -6.82
C LEU A 337 22.13 -2.07 -6.11
N LEU A 338 21.08 -2.40 -6.85
CA LEU A 338 20.00 -3.30 -6.46
C LEU A 338 20.13 -4.62 -7.21
N TRP A 339 19.99 -5.72 -6.49
CA TRP A 339 19.90 -7.06 -7.09
C TRP A 339 18.52 -7.60 -6.82
N SER A 340 17.82 -8.02 -7.88
CA SER A 340 16.54 -8.71 -7.70
C SER A 340 16.76 -10.00 -6.92
N GLN A 341 15.85 -10.29 -6.01
CA GLN A 341 15.75 -11.58 -5.36
C GLN A 341 15.13 -12.63 -6.28
N PHE A 342 14.45 -12.19 -7.35
CA PHE A 342 13.62 -13.04 -8.21
C PHE A 342 12.58 -13.85 -7.42
N ASP A 343 12.17 -13.35 -6.25
CA ASP A 343 11.05 -13.93 -5.52
C ASP A 343 9.75 -13.78 -6.34
N VAL A 344 8.88 -14.78 -6.24
CA VAL A 344 7.58 -14.75 -6.90
C VAL A 344 6.54 -14.27 -5.91
N TYR A 345 5.86 -13.19 -6.26
CA TYR A 345 4.78 -12.62 -5.47
C TYR A 345 3.44 -13.04 -6.07
N LEU A 346 2.53 -13.53 -5.23
CA LEU A 346 1.14 -13.69 -5.59
C LEU A 346 0.41 -12.37 -5.35
N ILE A 347 -0.10 -11.79 -6.43
CA ILE A 347 -0.88 -10.55 -6.42
C ILE A 347 -2.35 -10.91 -6.58
N LYS A 348 -3.12 -10.73 -5.52
CA LYS A 348 -4.54 -11.00 -5.49
C LYS A 348 -5.32 -9.73 -5.80
N THR A 349 -6.07 -9.76 -6.90
CA THR A 349 -7.06 -8.73 -7.27
C THR A 349 -8.45 -9.17 -6.80
N SER A 350 -9.47 -8.37 -7.10
CA SER A 350 -10.87 -8.70 -6.78
C SER A 350 -11.38 -9.94 -7.54
N THR A 351 -10.79 -10.27 -8.70
CA THR A 351 -11.27 -11.32 -9.60
C THR A 351 -10.30 -12.49 -9.74
N LYS A 352 -9.00 -12.28 -9.59
CA LYS A 352 -7.95 -13.24 -9.95
C LYS A 352 -6.76 -13.19 -8.99
N THR A 353 -5.88 -14.17 -9.15
CA THR A 353 -4.54 -14.13 -8.56
C THR A 353 -3.52 -14.23 -9.68
N HIS A 354 -2.59 -13.30 -9.69
CA HIS A 354 -1.48 -13.22 -10.61
C HIS A 354 -0.18 -13.57 -9.88
N LYS A 355 0.80 -14.10 -10.60
CA LYS A 355 2.18 -14.16 -10.14
C LYS A 355 2.96 -13.01 -10.74
N LEU A 356 3.82 -12.39 -9.95
CA LEU A 356 4.66 -11.26 -10.31
C LEU A 356 6.09 -11.58 -9.88
N GLN A 357 7.06 -11.36 -10.76
CA GLN A 357 8.48 -11.43 -10.40
C GLN A 357 9.21 -10.26 -11.03
N LEU A 358 9.89 -9.47 -10.20
CA LEU A 358 10.66 -8.31 -10.65
C LEU A 358 12.03 -8.83 -11.11
N THR A 359 12.46 -8.43 -12.30
CA THR A 359 13.64 -9.01 -12.96
C THR A 359 14.81 -8.03 -13.05
N SER A 360 14.56 -6.72 -13.06
CA SER A 360 15.61 -5.70 -13.11
C SER A 360 15.14 -4.33 -12.62
N TYR A 361 16.07 -3.54 -12.07
CA TYR A 361 15.92 -2.12 -11.78
C TYR A 361 16.66 -1.21 -12.79
N TYR A 362 17.34 -1.82 -13.76
CA TYR A 362 18.23 -1.15 -14.69
C TYR A 362 17.80 -1.40 -16.12
N ASN A 363 18.02 -0.39 -16.98
CA ASN A 363 17.93 -0.57 -18.43
C ASN A 363 19.21 -1.21 -18.99
N ALA A 364 19.24 -1.41 -20.32
CA ALA A 364 20.38 -2.01 -21.01
C ALA A 364 21.71 -1.23 -20.85
N ASP A 365 21.63 0.08 -20.60
CA ASP A 365 22.80 0.94 -20.36
C ASP A 365 23.25 0.94 -18.88
N GLY A 366 22.57 0.20 -18.00
CA GLY A 366 22.85 0.17 -16.56
C GLY A 366 22.31 1.39 -15.80
N SER A 367 21.42 2.19 -16.41
CA SER A 367 20.80 3.33 -15.74
C SER A 367 19.73 2.85 -14.75
N SER A 368 19.79 3.32 -13.51
CA SER A 368 18.81 3.00 -12.46
C SER A 368 17.45 3.65 -12.72
N GLY A 369 16.38 3.10 -12.15
CA GLY A 369 15.04 3.66 -12.31
C GLY A 369 14.24 3.05 -13.43
N TYR A 370 14.63 1.87 -13.89
CA TYR A 370 14.01 1.20 -15.02
C TYR A 370 13.54 -0.18 -14.59
N ILE A 371 12.26 -0.31 -14.27
CA ILE A 371 11.72 -1.57 -13.75
C ILE A 371 11.41 -2.54 -14.88
N SER A 372 11.88 -3.77 -14.76
CA SER A 372 11.45 -4.89 -15.61
C SER A 372 10.87 -5.98 -14.71
N PHE A 373 9.84 -6.65 -15.19
CA PHE A 373 9.17 -7.71 -14.45
C PHE A 373 8.45 -8.67 -15.40
N ARG A 374 8.02 -9.83 -14.90
CA ARG A 374 7.07 -10.71 -15.57
C ARG A 374 5.84 -10.87 -14.70
N ALA A 375 4.68 -10.95 -15.34
CA ALA A 375 3.40 -11.11 -14.67
C ALA A 375 2.43 -11.96 -15.50
N ASP A 376 1.80 -12.94 -14.84
CA ASP A 376 0.85 -13.85 -15.46
C ASP A 376 -0.20 -14.30 -14.45
N GLU A 377 -1.40 -14.63 -14.94
CA GLU A 377 -2.45 -15.27 -14.12
C GLU A 377 -1.96 -16.62 -13.58
N VAL A 378 -2.25 -16.92 -12.32
CA VAL A 378 -1.97 -18.23 -11.73
C VAL A 378 -2.99 -19.25 -12.24
N ASN A 379 -2.51 -20.37 -12.77
CA ASN A 379 -3.33 -21.39 -13.41
C ASN A 379 -3.24 -22.74 -12.67
N GLU A 380 -4.14 -23.67 -12.96
CA GLU A 380 -4.10 -25.03 -12.39
C GLU A 380 -2.86 -25.81 -12.83
N LEU A 381 -2.40 -25.56 -14.06
CA LEU A 381 -1.19 -26.13 -14.62
C LEU A 381 -0.05 -25.13 -14.52
N ALA A 382 1.16 -25.64 -14.29
CA ALA A 382 2.38 -24.88 -14.42
C ALA A 382 2.50 -24.29 -15.83
N GLY A 383 3.11 -23.12 -15.92
CA GLY A 383 3.34 -22.45 -17.19
C GLY A 383 4.40 -23.14 -18.04
N VAL A 384 4.41 -22.83 -19.32
CA VAL A 384 5.48 -23.17 -20.25
C VAL A 384 6.00 -21.91 -20.93
N THR A 385 7.23 -21.95 -21.42
CA THR A 385 7.79 -20.85 -22.21
C THR A 385 7.11 -20.74 -23.57
N GLY A 386 7.00 -19.51 -24.08
CA GLY A 386 6.61 -19.29 -25.48
C GLY A 386 7.76 -19.67 -26.40
N ASN A 387 7.45 -20.44 -27.45
CA ASN A 387 8.42 -20.78 -28.50
C ASN A 387 8.88 -19.56 -29.30
#